data_AF-A0A914KFR0-F1
#
_entry.id   AF-A0A914KFR0-F1
#
_cell.length_a   1.000
_cell.length_b   1.000
_cell.length_c   1.000
_cell.angle_alpha   90.00
_cell.angle_beta   90.00
_cell.angle_gamma   90.00
#
_symmetry.space_group_name_H-M   'P 1'
#
loop_
_entity.id
_entity.type
_entity.pdbx_description
1 polymer ?
#
loop_
_entity_poly.entity_id
_entity_poly.type
_entity_poly.pdbx_seq_one_letter_code
_entity_poly.pdbx_strand_id
1 'polypeptide(L)'
;MPKHEKGTPKEIANRHKSKGLQKLKWFCQMCQKQCRDQNGFKCHLMSEAHQRQMLLFAENQNSYLRQFSHEFEANFLHVCDLF
;
A
#
# COMPACT_ATOMS: atom_id res chain seq x y z
N MET A 1 -1.82 -17.17 19.49
CA MET A 1 -1.82 -16.14 20.55
C MET A 1 -3.22 -16.06 21.18
N PRO A 2 -3.35 -15.98 22.51
CA PRO A 2 -4.65 -15.87 23.17
C PRO A 2 -5.41 -14.61 22.75
N LYS A 3 -6.73 -14.73 22.56
CA LYS A 3 -7.61 -13.60 22.23
C LYS A 3 -7.72 -12.69 23.46
N HIS A 4 -7.58 -11.38 23.24
CA HIS A 4 -7.67 -10.39 24.31
C HIS A 4 -9.14 -10.14 24.64
N GLU A 5 -9.43 -9.84 25.90
CA GLU A 5 -10.79 -9.54 26.36
C GLU A 5 -11.38 -8.34 25.61
N LYS A 6 -12.67 -8.44 25.24
CA LYS A 6 -13.39 -7.40 24.50
C LYS A 6 -13.39 -6.10 25.29
N GLY A 7 -13.10 -4.98 24.61
CA GLY A 7 -13.08 -3.65 25.22
C GLY A 7 -11.74 -3.25 25.83
N THR A 8 -10.77 -4.16 25.94
CA THR A 8 -9.42 -3.78 26.38
C THR A 8 -8.74 -2.86 25.33
N PRO A 9 -7.87 -1.93 25.75
CA PRO A 9 -7.11 -1.10 24.81
C PRO A 9 -6.37 -1.93 23.75
N LYS A 10 -5.89 -3.12 24.12
CA LYS A 10 -5.19 -4.03 23.21
C LYS A 10 -6.11 -4.74 22.22
N GLU A 11 -7.32 -5.13 22.64
CA GLU A 11 -8.34 -5.65 21.72
C GLU A 11 -8.79 -4.57 20.74
N ILE A 12 -9.05 -3.35 21.22
CA ILE A 12 -9.39 -2.20 20.39
C ILE A 12 -8.27 -1.92 19.38
N ALA A 13 -7.01 -1.85 19.82
CA ALA A 13 -5.87 -1.64 18.93
C ALA A 13 -5.73 -2.75 17.87
N ASN A 14 -5.88 -4.02 18.26
CA ASN A 14 -5.85 -5.15 17.33
C ASN A 14 -7.02 -5.11 16.34
N ARG A 15 -8.21 -4.74 16.80
CA ARG A 15 -9.39 -4.53 15.95
C ARG A 15 -9.17 -3.40 14.95
N HIS A 16 -8.54 -2.30 15.37
CA HIS A 16 -8.16 -1.26 14.42
C HIS A 16 -7.17 -1.81 13.39
N LYS A 17 -6.13 -2.54 13.81
CA LYS A 17 -5.13 -3.16 12.91
C LYS A 17 -5.73 -4.16 11.94
N SER A 18 -6.78 -4.89 12.33
CA SER A 18 -7.45 -5.89 11.49
C SER A 18 -8.52 -5.32 10.56
N LYS A 19 -8.95 -4.06 10.74
CA LYS A 19 -9.76 -3.38 9.71
C LYS A 19 -8.93 -3.37 8.41
N GLY A 20 -9.51 -3.92 7.35
CA GLY A 20 -8.90 -4.10 6.03
C GLY A 20 -8.55 -2.78 5.31
N LEU A 21 -8.82 -2.71 4.01
CA LEU A 21 -8.38 -1.60 3.16
C LEU A 21 -8.76 -0.24 3.77
N GLN A 22 -7.75 0.52 4.17
CA GLN A 22 -7.91 1.87 4.74
C GLN A 22 -7.80 2.91 3.63
N LYS A 23 -8.00 4.19 3.98
CA LYS A 23 -7.63 5.29 3.07
C LYS A 23 -6.19 5.08 2.58
N LEU A 24 -5.99 5.14 1.26
CA LEU A 24 -4.70 4.91 0.60
C LEU A 24 -3.75 6.10 0.77
N LYS A 25 -3.39 6.43 2.03
CA LYS A 25 -2.43 7.50 2.32
C LYS A 25 -0.98 7.03 2.20
N TRP A 26 -0.71 5.79 2.61
CA TRP A 26 0.64 5.24 2.72
C TRP A 26 0.78 4.02 1.81
N PHE A 27 0.77 4.22 0.50
CA PHE A 27 0.82 3.14 -0.49
C PHE A 27 2.11 3.22 -1.32
N CYS A 28 2.76 2.08 -1.54
CA CYS A 28 3.90 1.99 -2.45
C CYS A 28 3.42 1.40 -3.79
N GLN A 29 3.51 2.19 -4.87
CA GLN A 29 3.12 1.75 -6.21
C GLN A 29 4.00 0.60 -6.71
N MET A 30 5.33 0.72 -6.59
CA MET A 30 6.27 -0.31 -7.03
C MET A 30 6.06 -1.67 -6.37
N CYS A 31 5.75 -1.68 -5.08
CA CYS A 31 5.53 -2.92 -4.33
C CYS A 31 4.05 -3.33 -4.24
N GLN A 32 3.14 -2.54 -4.83
CA GLN A 32 1.68 -2.66 -4.68
C GLN A 32 1.24 -2.90 -3.23
N LYS A 33 1.88 -2.19 -2.30
CA LYS A 33 1.76 -2.45 -0.86
C LYS A 33 1.16 -1.27 -0.12
N GLN A 34 0.00 -1.49 0.50
CA GLN A 34 -0.55 -0.56 1.48
C GLN A 34 0.16 -0.73 2.83
N CYS A 35 0.73 0.36 3.33
CA CYS A 35 1.24 0.49 4.68
C CYS A 35 0.19 1.12 5.58
N ARG A 36 0.21 0.75 6.86
CA ARG A 36 -0.82 1.14 7.82
C ARG A 36 -0.73 2.61 8.22
N ASP A 37 0.49 3.07 8.45
CA ASP A 37 0.80 4.39 8.98
C ASP A 37 2.14 4.88 8.40
N GLN A 38 2.50 6.11 8.75
CA GLN A 38 3.72 6.76 8.28
C GLN A 38 4.97 5.98 8.68
N ASN A 39 5.01 5.40 9.88
CA ASN A 39 6.17 4.68 10.37
C ASN A 39 6.33 3.36 9.60
N GLY A 40 5.25 2.61 9.42
CA GLY A 40 5.24 1.39 8.60
C GLY A 40 5.68 1.65 7.16
N PHE A 41 5.30 2.80 6.58
CA PHE A 41 5.77 3.20 5.27
C PHE A 41 7.26 3.52 5.26
N LYS A 42 7.77 4.28 6.24
CA LYS A 42 9.21 4.54 6.38
C LYS A 42 10.02 3.24 6.50
N CYS A 43 9.60 2.32 7.38
CA CYS A 43 10.24 1.01 7.52
C CYS A 43 10.18 0.21 6.21
N HIS A 44 9.08 0.29 5.48
CA HIS A 44 8.96 -0.37 4.17
C HIS A 44 9.95 0.19 3.15
N LEU A 45 10.11 1.51 3.05
CA LEU A 45 11.06 2.14 2.13
C LEU A 45 12.52 1.75 2.42
N MET A 46 12.85 1.46 3.68
CA MET A 46 14.19 1.00 4.08
C MET A 46 14.40 -0.51 3.93
N SER A 47 13.35 -1.27 3.61
CA SER A 47 13.45 -2.72 3.52
C SER A 47 14.17 -3.19 2.26
N GLU A 48 14.92 -4.28 2.38
CA GLU A 48 15.66 -4.87 1.25
C GLU A 48 14.71 -5.25 0.09
N ALA A 49 13.52 -5.77 0.40
CA ALA A 49 12.52 -6.09 -0.61
C ALA A 49 12.09 -4.87 -1.45
N HIS A 50 11.91 -3.71 -0.80
CA HIS A 50 11.62 -2.47 -1.52
C HIS A 50 12.83 -2.02 -2.36
N GLN A 51 14.03 -2.06 -1.79
CA GLN A 51 15.25 -1.67 -2.51
C GLN A 51 15.47 -2.51 -3.77
N ARG A 52 15.25 -3.83 -3.71
CA ARG A 52 15.31 -4.72 -4.90
C ARG A 52 14.32 -4.30 -5.98
N GLN A 53 13.09 -3.92 -5.62
CA GLN A 53 12.12 -3.40 -6.58
C GLN A 53 12.57 -2.08 -7.22
N MET A 54 13.23 -1.22 -6.46
CA MET A 54 13.77 0.04 -6.98
C MET A 54 14.95 -0.18 -7.94
N LEU A 55 15.74 -1.25 -7.78
CA LEU A 55 16.77 -1.62 -8.75
C LEU A 55 16.15 -2.02 -10.10
N LEU A 56 15.09 -2.85 -10.09
CA LEU A 56 14.35 -3.21 -11.30
C LEU A 56 13.73 -1.98 -11.99
N PHE A 57 13.22 -1.03 -11.20
CA PHE A 57 12.73 0.24 -11.72
C PHE A 57 13.83 1.07 -12.38
N ALA A 58 15.02 1.13 -11.77
CA ALA A 58 16.14 1.91 -12.29
C ALA A 58 16.62 1.39 -13.66
N GLU A 59 16.53 0.08 -13.90
CA GLU A 59 16.88 -0.54 -15.18
C GLU A 59 15.88 -0.18 -16.29
N ASN A 60 14.59 0.02 -15.97
CA ASN A 60 13.51 0.12 -16.98
C ASN A 60 12.46 1.20 -16.65
N GLN A 61 12.90 2.37 -16.18
CA GLN A 61 12.04 3.42 -15.65
C GLN A 61 10.84 3.79 -16.55
N ASN A 62 11.11 4.00 -17.85
CA ASN A 62 10.09 4.46 -18.80
C ASN A 62 8.95 3.44 -18.98
N SER A 63 9.25 2.14 -18.92
CA SER A 63 8.25 1.08 -19.05
C SER A 63 7.28 1.11 -17.87
N TYR A 64 7.82 1.13 -16.64
CA TYR A 64 7.01 1.22 -15.42
C TYR A 64 6.15 2.47 -15.38
N LEU A 65 6.71 3.65 -15.69
CA LEU A 65 5.96 4.89 -15.68
C LEU A 65 4.82 4.90 -16.70
N ARG A 66 5.07 4.39 -17.92
CA ARG A 66 4.05 4.26 -18.95
C ARG A 66 2.94 3.30 -18.52
N GLN A 67 3.31 2.15 -17.95
CA GLN A 67 2.34 1.17 -17.46
C GLN A 67 1.46 1.78 -16.37
N PHE A 68 2.05 2.39 -15.35
CA PHE A 68 1.28 3.00 -14.25
C PHE A 68 0.37 4.13 -14.73
N SER A 69 0.82 4.92 -15.70
CA SER A 69 -0.01 6.00 -16.28
C SER A 69 -1.21 5.45 -17.03
N HIS A 70 -1.01 4.41 -17.85
CA HIS A 70 -2.08 3.76 -18.59
C HIS A 70 -3.08 3.05 -17.65
N GLU A 71 -2.59 2.34 -16.63
CA GLU A 71 -3.46 1.73 -15.62
C GLU A 71 -4.27 2.78 -14.86
N PHE A 72 -3.66 3.91 -14.50
CA PHE A 72 -4.38 5.00 -13.84
C PHE A 72 -5.46 5.58 -14.74
N GLU A 73 -5.13 5.91 -15.99
CA GLU A 73 -6.06 6.47 -16.97
C GLU A 73 -7.26 5.54 -17.19
N ALA A 74 -7.00 4.26 -17.48
CA ALA A 74 -8.04 3.27 -17.73
C ALA A 74 -8.96 3.10 -16.51
N ASN A 75 -8.40 3.01 -15.30
CA ASN A 75 -9.20 2.87 -14.08
C ASN A 75 -9.97 4.15 -13.76
N PHE A 76 -9.38 5.32 -14.01
CA PHE A 76 -10.03 6.60 -13.79
C PHE A 76 -11.24 6.76 -14.71
N LEU A 77 -11.07 6.52 -16.00
CA LEU A 77 -12.17 6.54 -16.98
C LEU A 77 -13.25 5.52 -16.62
N HIS A 78 -12.88 4.30 -16.24
CA HIS A 78 -13.85 3.29 -15.81
C HIS A 78 -14.69 3.74 -14.62
N VAL A 79 -14.09 4.40 -13.63
CA VAL A 79 -14.83 4.95 -12.49
C VAL A 79 -15.73 6.11 -12.92
N CYS A 80 -15.29 6.96 -13.85
CA CYS A 80 -16.08 8.06 -14.38
C CYS A 80 -17.29 7.59 -15.21
N ASP A 81 -17.14 6.52 -16.00
CA ASP A 81 -18.21 5.95 -16.83
C ASP A 81 -19.27 5.18 -16.01
N LEU A 82 -18.99 4.92 -14.72
CA LEU A 82 -19.93 4.28 -13.78
C LEU A 82 -20.86 5.27 -13.06
N PHE A 83 -20.81 6.56 -13.41
CA PHE A 83 -21.71 7.62 -12.93
C PHE A 83 -22.51 8.23 -14.09
#